data_AF-F6JD40-F1
#
_entry.id   AF-F6JD40-F1
#
_cell.length_a   1.000
_cell.length_b   1.000
_cell.length_c   1.000
_cell.angle_alpha   90.00
_cell.angle_beta   90.00
_cell.angle_gamma   90.00
#
_symmetry.space_group_name_H-M   'P 1'
#
loop_
_entity.id
_entity.type
_entity.pdbx_description
1 polymer ?
#
loop_
_entity_poly.entity_id
_entity_poly.type
_entity_poly.pdbx_seq_one_letter_code
_entity_poly.pdbx_strand_id
1 'polypeptide(L)'
;ISKQANENATLLFQCLIRSTLCTKYVSEEFRLSTEAFEWLIGEIETRFQQAQANPGEMVGALAAQSLGEPATQMTLNTFHFAGVSSKNVTLGVPRLKEIINISKKPKAPSLTVFLTGGAARDAEKAKNVLCRLEHTTLRKVTANTAIYYDPDPQRTVISEDQEFVNVYYEMPDFDPTRISPWLLRIELDRKRMTDKKLTMEQIAEKINVGFGEDLNCIFNDDNADKLVLRIRIMNNEENKFQDEDEAVDKMEDDMFLRCIEANMLSDMTLQGIEAIGKVYMHLPQTDSKKRIVITETGEFKAIGEW
;
A
#
# COMPACT_ATOMS: atom_id res chain seq x y z
N ILE A 1 -11.25 30.17 -33.03
CA ILE A 1 -10.05 29.77 -32.27
C ILE A 1 -9.54 30.93 -31.40
N SER A 2 -9.02 32.04 -31.94
CA SER A 2 -8.43 33.12 -31.12
C SER A 2 -9.39 33.77 -30.11
N LYS A 3 -10.66 33.98 -30.48
CA LYS A 3 -11.69 34.50 -29.56
C LYS A 3 -11.93 33.58 -28.36
N GLN A 4 -12.01 32.28 -28.61
CA GLN A 4 -12.21 31.25 -27.60
C GLN A 4 -10.99 31.12 -26.67
N ALA A 5 -9.78 31.26 -27.21
CA ALA A 5 -8.56 31.28 -26.39
C ALA A 5 -8.54 32.47 -25.43
N ASN A 6 -8.93 33.65 -25.90
CA ASN A 6 -9.03 34.85 -25.05
C ASN A 6 -10.10 34.73 -23.97
N GLU A 7 -11.25 34.14 -24.30
CA GLU A 7 -12.33 33.89 -23.35
C GLU A 7 -11.87 32.96 -22.22
N ASN A 8 -11.20 31.86 -22.56
CA ASN A 8 -10.66 30.92 -21.57
C ASN A 8 -9.57 31.55 -20.70
N ALA A 9 -8.66 32.33 -21.30
CA ALA A 9 -7.57 32.98 -20.58
C ALA A 9 -8.06 34.02 -19.56
N THR A 10 -9.22 34.62 -19.79
CA THR A 10 -9.79 35.68 -18.93
C THR A 10 -10.98 35.21 -18.09
N LEU A 11 -11.37 33.93 -18.16
CA LEU A 11 -12.60 33.41 -17.57
C LEU A 11 -12.73 33.72 -16.07
N LEU A 12 -11.70 33.42 -15.26
CA LEU A 12 -11.72 33.67 -13.82
C LEU A 12 -11.86 35.16 -13.50
N PHE A 13 -11.16 36.02 -14.25
CA PHE A 13 -11.24 37.46 -14.08
C PHE A 13 -12.63 37.99 -14.47
N GLN A 14 -13.20 37.49 -15.56
CA GLN A 14 -14.56 37.85 -15.95
C GLN A 14 -15.60 37.41 -14.90
N CYS A 15 -15.46 36.21 -14.32
CA CYS A 15 -16.31 35.74 -13.23
C CYS A 15 -16.21 36.66 -12.01
N LEU A 16 -15.00 37.10 -11.66
CA LEU A 16 -14.78 38.04 -10.56
C LEU A 16 -15.46 39.40 -10.82
N ILE A 17 -15.27 39.97 -12.02
CA ILE A 17 -15.91 41.24 -12.38
C ILE A 17 -17.43 41.11 -12.31
N ARG A 18 -18.00 40.06 -12.92
CA ARG A 18 -19.46 39.88 -12.97
C ARG A 18 -20.08 39.60 -11.59
N SER A 19 -19.39 38.84 -10.73
CA SER A 19 -19.89 38.56 -9.38
C SER A 19 -19.78 39.78 -8.47
N THR A 20 -18.72 40.58 -8.60
CA THR A 20 -18.47 41.75 -7.76
C THR A 20 -19.29 42.96 -8.22
N LEU A 21 -19.33 43.25 -9.52
CA LEU A 21 -20.06 44.38 -10.10
C LEU A 21 -21.49 43.98 -10.54
N CYS A 22 -22.12 43.05 -9.83
CA CYS A 22 -23.51 42.71 -10.12
C CYS A 22 -24.45 43.86 -9.70
N THR A 23 -25.59 43.98 -10.38
CA THR A 23 -26.52 45.11 -10.21
C THR A 23 -26.93 45.34 -8.75
N LYS A 24 -27.12 44.25 -7.98
CA LYS A 24 -27.46 44.31 -6.56
C LYS A 24 -26.34 44.94 -5.73
N TYR A 25 -25.11 44.44 -5.85
CA TYR A 25 -23.97 44.98 -5.11
C TYR A 25 -23.70 46.45 -5.49
N VAL A 26 -23.76 46.77 -6.79
CA VAL A 26 -23.54 48.13 -7.28
C VAL A 26 -24.58 49.12 -6.74
N SER A 27 -25.86 48.72 -6.68
CA SER A 27 -26.96 49.62 -6.32
C SER A 27 -27.25 49.66 -4.81
N GLU A 28 -27.18 48.52 -4.12
CA GLU A 28 -27.63 48.39 -2.72
C GLU A 28 -26.46 48.49 -1.72
N GLU A 29 -25.36 47.77 -1.97
CA GLU A 29 -24.21 47.72 -1.06
C GLU A 29 -23.23 48.87 -1.30
N PHE A 30 -22.68 48.95 -2.52
CA PHE A 30 -21.69 49.97 -2.87
C PHE A 30 -22.33 51.33 -3.18
N ARG A 31 -23.60 51.34 -3.62
CA ARG A 31 -24.40 52.53 -3.93
C ARG A 31 -23.66 53.51 -4.85
N LEU A 32 -23.11 52.99 -5.94
CA LEU A 32 -22.33 53.79 -6.88
C LEU A 32 -23.25 54.72 -7.69
N SER A 33 -22.85 55.99 -7.82
CA SER A 33 -23.43 56.89 -8.82
C SER A 33 -22.94 56.51 -10.22
N THR A 34 -23.61 57.00 -11.27
CA THR A 34 -23.18 56.79 -12.65
C THR A 34 -21.75 57.27 -12.89
N GLU A 35 -21.42 58.46 -12.39
CA GLU A 35 -20.06 59.04 -12.50
C GLU A 35 -19.00 58.16 -11.82
N ALA A 36 -19.30 57.65 -10.62
CA ALA A 36 -18.38 56.78 -9.89
C ALA A 36 -18.20 55.42 -10.59
N PHE A 37 -19.26 54.88 -11.17
CA PHE A 37 -19.21 53.62 -11.89
C PHE A 37 -18.41 53.73 -13.20
N GLU A 38 -18.65 54.77 -13.99
CA GLU A 38 -17.88 55.03 -15.22
C GLU A 38 -16.38 55.21 -14.92
N TRP A 39 -16.06 55.96 -13.87
CA TRP A 39 -14.68 56.12 -13.41
C TRP A 39 -14.05 54.78 -12.99
N LEU A 40 -14.79 53.95 -12.25
CA LEU A 40 -14.31 52.63 -11.80
C LEU A 40 -14.00 51.70 -12.98
N ILE A 41 -14.87 51.67 -14.01
CA ILE A 41 -14.63 50.85 -15.20
C ILE A 41 -13.35 51.31 -15.93
N GLY A 42 -13.16 52.62 -16.07
CA GLY A 42 -11.94 53.18 -16.65
C GLY A 42 -10.67 52.84 -15.86
N GLU A 43 -10.74 52.89 -14.52
CA GLU A 43 -9.62 52.49 -13.66
C GLU A 43 -9.32 50.99 -13.77
N ILE A 44 -10.34 50.12 -13.81
CA ILE A 44 -10.16 48.67 -13.99
C ILE A 44 -9.48 48.38 -15.34
N GLU A 45 -9.91 49.03 -16.42
CA GLU A 45 -9.29 48.88 -17.74
C GLU A 45 -7.82 49.31 -17.71
N THR A 46 -7.55 50.49 -17.14
CA THR A 46 -6.19 51.04 -17.04
C THR A 46 -5.28 50.10 -16.25
N ARG A 47 -5.73 49.61 -15.09
CA ARG A 47 -4.97 48.66 -14.27
C ARG A 47 -4.77 47.31 -14.95
N PHE A 48 -5.78 46.83 -15.67
CA PHE A 48 -5.68 45.57 -16.42
C PHE A 48 -4.63 45.66 -17.53
N GLN A 49 -4.58 46.79 -18.26
CA GLN A 49 -3.56 47.02 -19.28
C GLN A 49 -2.15 47.14 -18.66
N GLN A 50 -2.01 47.82 -17.52
CA GLN A 50 -0.73 47.94 -16.81
C GLN A 50 -0.22 46.61 -16.24
N ALA A 51 -1.12 45.70 -15.86
CA ALA A 51 -0.76 44.40 -15.28
C ALA A 51 -0.30 43.38 -16.34
N GLN A 52 -0.32 43.71 -17.63
CA GLN A 52 0.17 42.83 -18.67
C GLN A 52 1.68 42.62 -18.54
N ALA A 53 2.11 41.37 -18.72
CA ALA A 53 3.54 41.04 -18.73
C ALA A 53 4.23 41.73 -19.92
N ASN A 54 5.39 42.34 -19.67
CA ASN A 54 6.12 43.06 -20.71
C ASN A 54 6.67 42.06 -21.75
N PRO A 55 6.43 42.29 -23.05
CA PRO A 55 7.01 41.44 -24.08
C PRO A 55 8.54 41.57 -24.08
N GLY A 56 9.23 40.44 -24.27
CA GLY A 56 10.70 40.40 -24.32
C GLY A 56 11.40 40.24 -22.96
N GLU A 57 10.65 40.02 -21.88
CA GLU A 57 11.23 39.72 -20.57
C GLU A 57 11.94 38.34 -20.56
N MET A 58 13.11 38.28 -19.91
CA MET A 58 13.95 37.07 -19.82
C MET A 58 13.41 36.08 -18.77
N VAL A 59 12.22 35.51 -19.04
CA VAL A 59 11.49 34.64 -18.10
C VAL A 59 12.26 33.40 -17.66
N GLY A 60 13.20 32.90 -18.47
CA GLY A 60 13.99 31.71 -18.14
C GLY A 60 14.92 31.93 -16.94
N ALA A 61 15.60 33.08 -16.87
CA ALA A 61 16.48 33.41 -15.75
C ALA A 61 15.68 33.71 -14.48
N LEU A 62 14.58 34.45 -14.62
CA LEU A 62 13.67 34.76 -13.52
C LEU A 62 13.04 33.50 -12.91
N ALA A 63 12.55 32.58 -13.76
CA ALA A 63 11.96 31.32 -13.32
C ALA A 63 12.99 30.45 -12.59
N ALA A 64 14.23 30.35 -13.11
CA ALA A 64 15.30 29.59 -12.45
C ALA A 64 15.64 30.15 -11.06
N GLN A 65 15.74 31.47 -10.91
CA GLN A 65 15.98 32.12 -9.63
C GLN A 65 14.81 31.91 -8.66
N SER A 66 13.57 32.05 -9.14
CA SER A 66 12.35 31.91 -8.33
C SER A 66 12.21 30.53 -7.68
N LEU A 67 12.80 29.48 -8.28
CA LEU A 67 12.83 28.13 -7.71
C LEU A 67 14.09 27.90 -6.85
N GLY A 68 15.24 28.46 -7.25
CA GLY A 68 16.52 28.27 -6.55
C GLY A 68 16.60 28.98 -5.20
N GLU A 69 16.10 30.21 -5.09
CA GLU A 69 16.14 31.00 -3.84
C GLU A 69 15.37 30.32 -2.70
N PRO A 70 14.08 29.94 -2.83
CA PRO A 70 13.35 29.26 -1.76
C PRO A 70 13.90 27.86 -1.46
N ALA A 71 14.53 27.19 -2.43
CA ALA A 71 15.14 25.87 -2.19
C ALA A 71 16.23 25.92 -1.11
N THR A 72 16.99 27.02 -1.03
CA THR A 72 17.99 27.21 0.03
C THR A 72 17.33 27.25 1.42
N GLN A 73 16.21 27.97 1.55
CA GLN A 73 15.44 28.08 2.79
C GLN A 73 14.78 26.75 3.18
N MET A 74 14.27 25.99 2.22
CA MET A 74 13.62 24.70 2.49
C MET A 74 14.58 23.67 3.08
N THR A 75 15.89 23.76 2.84
CA THR A 75 16.90 22.82 3.36
C THR A 75 16.91 22.79 4.89
N LEU A 76 16.81 23.96 5.54
CA LEU A 76 16.94 24.11 6.99
C LEU A 76 15.66 23.73 7.76
N ASN A 77 14.49 23.74 7.12
CA ASN A 77 13.18 23.54 7.77
C ASN A 77 12.65 22.08 7.71
N THR A 78 13.42 21.13 7.16
CA THR A 78 12.92 19.77 6.88
C THR A 78 12.70 18.86 8.08
N PHE A 79 13.28 19.17 9.25
CA PHE A 79 13.19 18.31 10.43
C PHE A 79 12.06 18.67 11.42
N HIS A 80 11.37 19.80 11.23
CA HIS A 80 10.38 20.30 12.20
C HIS A 80 8.92 20.26 11.74
N PHE A 81 8.59 19.57 10.64
CA PHE A 81 7.18 19.24 10.34
C PHE A 81 6.68 18.14 11.29
N ALA A 82 6.44 18.52 12.54
CA ALA A 82 5.79 17.69 13.55
C ALA A 82 4.34 17.43 13.13
N GLY A 83 3.95 16.16 12.98
CA GLY A 83 2.54 15.82 12.79
C GLY A 83 2.23 14.46 12.16
N VAL A 84 3.18 13.79 11.49
CA VAL A 84 2.94 12.45 10.92
C VAL A 84 4.18 11.56 11.10
N SER A 85 4.32 10.98 12.29
CA SER A 85 5.51 10.22 12.74
C SER A 85 5.79 8.89 12.01
N SER A 86 5.01 8.52 10.98
CA SER A 86 5.06 7.18 10.38
C SER A 86 5.54 7.13 8.91
N LYS A 87 5.73 8.27 8.23
CA LYS A 87 6.16 8.31 6.83
C LYS A 87 7.48 9.06 6.68
N ASN A 88 8.56 8.31 6.41
CA ASN A 88 9.86 8.87 6.00
C ASN A 88 9.77 9.37 4.56
N VAL A 89 9.17 10.54 4.33
CA VAL A 89 9.19 11.19 3.02
C VAL A 89 10.50 11.97 2.89
N THR A 90 11.20 11.82 1.76
CA THR A 90 12.34 12.69 1.45
C THR A 90 11.82 14.12 1.25
N LEU A 91 12.30 15.05 2.06
CA LEU A 91 11.95 16.48 1.98
C LEU A 91 13.20 17.33 1.68
N GLY A 92 12.99 18.57 1.24
CA GLY A 92 14.06 19.54 0.99
C GLY A 92 14.94 19.23 -0.23
N VAL A 93 16.22 19.58 -0.15
CA VAL A 93 17.18 19.46 -1.25
C VAL A 93 17.33 18.04 -1.81
N PRO A 94 17.38 16.97 -0.99
CA PRO A 94 17.43 15.61 -1.52
C PRO A 94 16.24 15.29 -2.45
N ARG A 95 15.04 15.76 -2.11
CA ARG A 95 13.84 15.58 -2.92
C ARG A 95 13.85 16.43 -4.17
N LEU A 96 14.31 17.68 -4.07
CA LEU A 96 14.45 18.56 -5.23
C LEU A 96 15.41 17.96 -6.27
N LYS A 97 16.57 17.47 -5.83
CA LYS A 97 17.57 16.81 -6.70
C LYS A 97 17.00 15.56 -7.38
N GLU A 98 16.20 14.79 -6.64
CA GLU A 98 15.55 13.58 -7.15
C GLU A 98 14.51 13.89 -8.24
N ILE A 99 13.72 14.96 -8.07
CA ILE A 99 12.71 15.42 -9.03
C ILE A 99 13.39 15.99 -10.29
N ILE A 100 14.37 16.90 -10.13
CA ILE A 100 15.06 17.53 -11.27
C ILE A 100 15.77 16.49 -12.15
N ASN A 101 16.39 15.48 -11.52
CA ASN A 101 17.11 14.43 -12.26
C ASN A 101 16.20 13.28 -12.73
N ILE A 102 14.90 13.29 -12.41
CA ILE A 102 13.92 12.25 -12.78
C ILE A 102 14.45 10.85 -12.43
N SER A 103 14.76 10.65 -11.15
CA SER A 103 15.35 9.38 -10.68
C SER A 103 14.38 8.21 -10.86
N LYS A 104 14.82 7.12 -11.51
CA LYS A 104 13.98 5.92 -11.76
C LYS A 104 13.50 5.21 -10.48
N LYS A 105 14.35 5.17 -9.45
CA LYS A 105 14.05 4.53 -8.16
C LYS A 105 14.11 5.60 -7.07
N PRO A 106 12.97 6.20 -6.71
CA PRO A 106 12.98 7.20 -5.65
C PRO A 106 13.32 6.57 -4.30
N LYS A 107 13.98 7.33 -3.41
CA LYS A 107 14.43 6.82 -2.11
C LYS A 107 13.28 6.45 -1.18
N ALA A 108 12.18 7.20 -1.24
CA ALA A 108 11.01 7.02 -0.41
C ALA A 108 9.74 7.07 -1.29
N PRO A 109 9.44 6.01 -2.06
CA PRO A 109 8.21 5.95 -2.84
C PRO A 109 7.01 5.97 -1.88
N SER A 110 6.02 6.81 -2.19
CA SER A 110 4.77 6.84 -1.45
C SER A 110 3.60 7.03 -2.40
N LEU A 111 2.49 6.38 -2.06
CA LEU A 111 1.24 6.43 -2.81
C LEU A 111 0.11 6.71 -1.80
N THR A 112 -0.81 7.58 -2.16
CA THR A 112 -2.05 7.80 -1.39
C THR A 112 -3.19 7.19 -2.18
N VAL A 113 -3.86 6.20 -1.60
CA VAL A 113 -5.02 5.52 -2.19
C VAL A 113 -6.26 6.04 -1.47
N PHE A 114 -7.22 6.56 -2.22
CA PHE A 114 -8.52 6.97 -1.68
C PHE A 114 -9.51 5.81 -1.82
N LEU A 115 -10.23 5.51 -0.74
CA LEU A 115 -11.26 4.48 -0.74
C LEU A 115 -12.58 5.04 -1.26
N THR A 116 -13.45 4.15 -1.76
CA THR A 116 -14.78 4.50 -2.25
C THR A 116 -15.87 3.70 -1.53
N GLY A 117 -17.11 4.19 -1.61
CA GLY A 117 -18.28 3.51 -1.05
C GLY A 117 -18.22 3.36 0.47
N GLY A 118 -18.69 2.21 0.97
CA GLY A 118 -18.71 1.94 2.41
C GLY A 118 -17.32 1.87 3.06
N ALA A 119 -16.30 1.46 2.31
CA ALA A 119 -14.93 1.34 2.84
C ALA A 119 -14.30 2.69 3.19
N ALA A 120 -14.73 3.78 2.56
CA ALA A 120 -14.24 5.13 2.85
C ALA A 120 -14.69 5.64 4.24
N ARG A 121 -15.80 5.13 4.77
CA ARG A 121 -16.41 5.59 6.04
C ARG A 121 -16.29 4.59 7.18
N ASP A 122 -16.00 3.34 6.86
CA ASP A 122 -15.97 2.22 7.79
C ASP A 122 -14.54 1.71 7.95
N ALA A 123 -14.01 1.83 9.17
CA ALA A 123 -12.65 1.44 9.51
C ALA A 123 -12.39 -0.07 9.34
N GLU A 124 -13.40 -0.93 9.55
CA GLU A 124 -13.22 -2.37 9.39
C GLU A 124 -13.10 -2.76 7.92
N LYS A 125 -13.93 -2.15 7.06
CA LYS A 125 -13.86 -2.34 5.62
C LYS A 125 -12.59 -1.72 5.03
N ALA A 126 -12.14 -0.59 5.55
CA ALA A 126 -10.85 -0.01 5.19
C ALA A 126 -9.68 -0.95 5.59
N LYS A 127 -9.72 -1.55 6.79
CA LYS A 127 -8.73 -2.55 7.23
C LYS A 127 -8.70 -3.76 6.30
N ASN A 128 -9.84 -4.23 5.79
CA ASN A 128 -9.88 -5.32 4.81
C ASN A 128 -9.12 -4.96 3.51
N VAL A 129 -9.26 -3.73 3.03
CA VAL A 129 -8.51 -3.26 1.85
C VAL A 129 -7.02 -3.15 2.17
N LEU A 130 -6.67 -2.67 3.36
CA LEU A 130 -5.28 -2.59 3.83
C LEU A 130 -4.60 -3.97 3.81
N CYS A 131 -5.24 -4.99 4.38
CA CYS A 131 -4.72 -6.36 4.40
C CYS A 131 -4.50 -6.91 2.99
N ARG A 132 -5.36 -6.55 2.03
CA ARG A 132 -5.25 -6.97 0.62
C ARG A 132 -4.14 -6.27 -0.16
N LEU A 133 -3.72 -5.08 0.24
CA LEU A 133 -2.69 -4.31 -0.45
C LEU A 133 -1.29 -4.57 0.12
N GLU A 134 -1.19 -4.71 1.45
CA GLU A 134 0.09 -4.86 2.12
C GLU A 134 0.72 -6.23 1.84
N HIS A 135 1.95 -6.21 1.31
CA HIS A 135 2.70 -7.43 1.08
C HIS A 135 3.01 -8.15 2.39
N THR A 136 2.40 -9.32 2.57
CA THR A 136 2.59 -10.18 3.72
C THR A 136 3.18 -11.50 3.27
N THR A 137 4.45 -11.74 3.63
CA THR A 137 5.14 -13.00 3.41
C THR A 137 4.95 -13.93 4.61
N LEU A 138 5.19 -15.23 4.41
CA LEU A 138 5.11 -16.22 5.48
C LEU A 138 6.03 -15.85 6.66
N ARG A 139 7.26 -15.37 6.39
CA ARG A 139 8.19 -14.86 7.43
C ARG A 139 7.60 -13.80 8.34
N LYS A 140 6.69 -12.95 7.85
CA LYS A 140 6.06 -11.94 8.71
C LYS A 140 5.06 -12.55 9.68
N VAL A 141 4.44 -13.69 9.38
CA VAL A 141 3.44 -14.33 10.26
C VAL A 141 4.03 -15.46 11.10
N THR A 142 5.15 -16.05 10.69
CA THR A 142 5.86 -17.08 11.44
C THR A 142 6.51 -16.54 12.72
N ALA A 143 6.25 -17.23 13.82
CA ALA A 143 6.87 -17.01 15.12
C ALA A 143 8.15 -17.86 15.28
N ASN A 144 8.07 -19.14 14.93
CA ASN A 144 9.17 -20.09 15.06
C ASN A 144 9.12 -21.17 13.97
N THR A 145 10.28 -21.69 13.58
CA THR A 145 10.41 -22.83 12.67
C THR A 145 11.38 -23.84 13.27
N ALA A 146 11.03 -25.11 13.18
CA ALA A 146 11.87 -26.19 13.67
C ALA A 146 11.70 -27.45 12.81
N ILE A 147 12.81 -28.09 12.51
CA ILE A 147 12.85 -29.38 11.81
C ILE A 147 12.99 -30.48 12.85
N TYR A 148 12.06 -31.42 12.82
CA TYR A 148 12.03 -32.58 13.70
C TYR A 148 12.23 -33.85 12.87
N TYR A 149 12.89 -34.84 13.46
CA TYR A 149 12.88 -36.20 12.95
C TYR A 149 11.71 -36.95 13.61
N ASP A 150 10.68 -37.25 12.82
CA ASP A 150 9.41 -37.82 13.29
C ASP A 150 9.02 -39.03 12.42
N PRO A 151 9.58 -40.22 12.73
CA PRO A 151 9.60 -41.38 11.83
C PRO A 151 8.22 -42.01 11.61
N ASP A 152 7.28 -41.85 12.55
CA ASP A 152 5.91 -42.31 12.42
C ASP A 152 4.98 -41.09 12.21
N PRO A 153 4.32 -40.96 11.04
CA PRO A 153 3.40 -39.85 10.78
C PRO A 153 2.18 -39.81 11.71
N GLN A 154 1.73 -40.97 12.21
CA GLN A 154 0.54 -41.10 13.06
C GLN A 154 0.91 -40.90 14.54
N ARG A 155 2.05 -41.46 14.96
CA ARG A 155 2.52 -41.35 16.34
C ARG A 155 3.69 -40.39 16.45
N THR A 156 3.36 -39.12 16.63
CA THR A 156 4.37 -38.07 16.65
C THR A 156 5.17 -38.03 17.96
N VAL A 157 6.44 -37.64 17.86
CA VAL A 157 7.30 -37.35 19.03
C VAL A 157 6.83 -36.12 19.81
N ILE A 158 6.04 -35.25 19.18
CA ILE A 158 5.56 -33.99 19.78
C ILE A 158 4.21 -34.20 20.47
N SER A 159 4.23 -34.32 21.79
CA SER A 159 3.02 -34.58 22.60
C SER A 159 1.93 -33.52 22.43
N GLU A 160 2.29 -32.25 22.23
CA GLU A 160 1.34 -31.14 22.01
C GLU A 160 0.53 -31.30 20.71
N ASP A 161 1.11 -31.94 19.69
CA ASP A 161 0.50 -32.05 18.36
C ASP A 161 -0.30 -33.36 18.18
N GLN A 162 -0.15 -34.32 19.10
CA GLN A 162 -0.64 -35.69 18.93
C GLN A 162 -2.15 -35.78 18.71
N GLU A 163 -2.93 -34.95 19.39
CA GLU A 163 -4.40 -35.00 19.33
C GLU A 163 -4.92 -34.66 17.92
N PHE A 164 -4.46 -33.55 17.33
CA PHE A 164 -4.94 -33.14 16.00
C PHE A 164 -4.33 -33.99 14.88
N VAL A 165 -3.09 -34.47 15.05
CA VAL A 165 -2.45 -35.39 14.09
C VAL A 165 -3.24 -36.70 14.03
N ASN A 166 -3.64 -37.25 15.18
CA ASN A 166 -4.46 -38.47 15.20
C ASN A 166 -5.76 -38.28 14.43
N VAL A 167 -6.51 -37.21 14.71
CA VAL A 167 -7.79 -36.91 14.05
C VAL A 167 -7.62 -36.80 12.53
N TYR A 168 -6.53 -36.18 12.06
CA TYR A 168 -6.25 -36.05 10.63
C TYR A 168 -6.04 -37.41 9.95
N TYR A 169 -5.36 -38.36 10.62
CA TYR A 169 -5.05 -39.69 10.08
C TYR A 169 -6.08 -40.77 10.42
N GLU A 170 -7.20 -40.45 11.09
CA GLU A 170 -8.29 -41.40 11.34
C GLU A 170 -8.98 -41.85 10.04
N MET A 171 -8.98 -41.01 9.00
CA MET A 171 -9.38 -41.37 7.64
C MET A 171 -8.34 -40.86 6.64
N PRO A 172 -7.29 -41.65 6.33
CA PRO A 172 -6.21 -41.19 5.47
C PRO A 172 -6.65 -41.12 4.01
N ASP A 173 -6.54 -39.93 3.41
CA ASP A 173 -6.81 -39.69 1.98
C ASP A 173 -5.65 -40.13 1.06
N PHE A 174 -4.50 -40.49 1.64
CA PHE A 174 -3.29 -40.90 0.93
C PHE A 174 -2.52 -41.97 1.74
N ASP A 175 -1.59 -42.66 1.09
CA ASP A 175 -0.74 -43.67 1.74
C ASP A 175 0.35 -43.01 2.61
N PRO A 176 0.30 -43.16 3.95
CA PRO A 176 1.26 -42.52 4.86
C PRO A 176 2.70 -42.99 4.68
N THR A 177 2.92 -44.13 4.03
CA THR A 177 4.25 -44.71 3.80
C THR A 177 5.09 -43.91 2.80
N ARG A 178 4.45 -43.05 2.00
CA ARG A 178 5.10 -42.23 0.98
C ARG A 178 5.68 -40.92 1.51
N ILE A 179 5.52 -40.64 2.80
CA ILE A 179 5.93 -39.36 3.38
C ILE A 179 7.34 -39.47 3.99
N SER A 180 8.16 -38.42 3.83
CA SER A 180 9.47 -38.33 4.50
C SER A 180 9.33 -38.35 6.04
N PRO A 181 10.25 -39.03 6.75
CA PRO A 181 10.30 -39.02 8.21
C PRO A 181 10.71 -37.65 8.79
N TRP A 182 11.24 -36.74 7.97
CA TRP A 182 11.56 -35.39 8.40
C TRP A 182 10.32 -34.49 8.35
N LEU A 183 10.10 -33.75 9.43
CA LEU A 183 8.96 -32.87 9.62
C LEU A 183 9.44 -31.43 9.79
N LEU A 184 8.94 -30.51 8.95
CA LEU A 184 9.07 -29.07 9.18
C LEU A 184 7.84 -28.57 9.94
N ARG A 185 8.04 -28.14 11.19
CA ARG A 185 7.01 -27.54 12.05
C ARG A 185 7.19 -26.02 12.06
N ILE A 186 6.15 -25.31 11.62
CA ILE A 186 6.08 -23.85 11.59
C ILE A 186 5.03 -23.42 12.61
N GLU A 187 5.44 -22.63 13.60
CA GLU A 187 4.56 -21.99 14.57
C GLU A 187 4.24 -20.56 14.10
N LEU A 188 2.96 -20.22 14.00
CA LEU A 188 2.47 -18.94 13.52
C LEU A 188 2.01 -18.04 14.68
N ASP A 189 2.28 -16.74 14.57
CA ASP A 189 1.90 -15.76 15.59
C ASP A 189 0.41 -15.40 15.46
N ARG A 190 -0.39 -15.79 16.46
CA ARG A 190 -1.83 -15.54 16.52
C ARG A 190 -2.19 -14.06 16.38
N LYS A 191 -1.39 -13.15 16.95
CA LYS A 191 -1.66 -11.70 16.88
C LYS A 191 -1.50 -11.22 15.44
N ARG A 192 -0.44 -11.67 14.75
CA ARG A 192 -0.18 -11.28 13.35
C ARG A 192 -1.19 -11.88 12.39
N MET A 193 -1.62 -13.13 12.61
CA MET A 193 -2.69 -13.77 11.86
C MET A 193 -4.01 -12.98 11.96
N THR A 194 -4.40 -12.62 13.19
CA THR A 194 -5.62 -11.84 13.45
C THR A 194 -5.55 -10.44 12.84
N ASP A 195 -4.41 -9.75 12.95
CA ASP A 195 -4.24 -8.41 12.40
C ASP A 195 -4.29 -8.38 10.88
N LYS A 196 -3.81 -9.44 10.24
CA LYS A 196 -3.84 -9.61 8.78
C LYS A 196 -5.12 -10.24 8.26
N LYS A 197 -6.01 -10.71 9.14
CA LYS A 197 -7.23 -11.46 8.80
C LYS A 197 -6.92 -12.68 7.91
N LEU A 198 -5.85 -13.40 8.25
CA LEU A 198 -5.47 -14.66 7.62
C LEU A 198 -6.00 -15.83 8.44
N THR A 199 -6.34 -16.91 7.75
CA THR A 199 -6.78 -18.20 8.34
C THR A 199 -5.77 -19.29 7.99
N MET A 200 -5.70 -20.35 8.79
CA MET A 200 -4.78 -21.47 8.52
C MET A 200 -5.11 -22.15 7.18
N GLU A 201 -6.39 -22.26 6.84
CA GLU A 201 -6.88 -22.81 5.56
C GLU A 201 -6.30 -22.05 4.35
N GLN A 202 -6.37 -20.71 4.35
CA GLN A 202 -5.82 -19.88 3.28
C GLN A 202 -4.30 -20.05 3.11
N ILE A 203 -3.58 -20.23 4.22
CA ILE A 203 -2.14 -20.46 4.17
C ILE A 203 -1.84 -21.84 3.58
N ALA A 204 -2.54 -22.87 4.04
CA ALA A 204 -2.37 -24.24 3.52
C ALA A 204 -2.68 -24.32 2.02
N GLU A 205 -3.77 -23.70 1.56
CA GLU A 205 -4.11 -23.63 0.13
C GLU A 205 -3.01 -22.94 -0.68
N LYS A 206 -2.47 -21.83 -0.17
CA LYS A 206 -1.35 -21.11 -0.82
C LYS A 206 -0.08 -21.94 -0.92
N ILE A 207 0.23 -22.73 0.12
CA ILE A 207 1.38 -23.63 0.12
C ILE A 207 1.19 -24.72 -0.92
N ASN A 208 0.03 -25.38 -0.93
CA ASN A 208 -0.28 -26.45 -1.87
C ASN A 208 -0.29 -25.96 -3.32
N VAL A 209 -0.80 -24.75 -3.60
CA VAL A 209 -0.75 -24.14 -4.93
C VAL A 209 0.68 -23.79 -5.35
N GLY A 210 1.54 -23.39 -4.42
CA GLY A 210 2.92 -22.99 -4.72
C GLY A 210 3.87 -24.16 -4.98
N PHE A 211 3.70 -25.27 -4.25
CA PHE A 211 4.61 -26.41 -4.27
C PHE A 211 4.00 -27.68 -4.87
N GLY A 212 2.71 -27.68 -5.22
CA GLY A 212 2.03 -28.82 -5.84
C GLY A 212 1.80 -29.99 -4.87
N GLU A 213 1.73 -31.20 -5.42
CA GLU A 213 1.49 -32.45 -4.68
C GLU A 213 2.76 -32.99 -3.99
N ASP A 214 3.91 -32.35 -4.17
CA ASP A 214 5.19 -32.78 -3.60
C ASP A 214 5.30 -32.51 -2.09
N LEU A 215 4.43 -31.63 -1.55
CA LEU A 215 4.36 -31.31 -0.13
C LEU A 215 2.99 -31.68 0.44
N ASN A 216 3.02 -32.41 1.55
CA ASN A 216 1.86 -32.63 2.39
C ASN A 216 1.86 -31.61 3.53
N CYS A 217 0.80 -30.83 3.64
CA CYS A 217 0.64 -29.76 4.61
C CYS A 217 -0.56 -30.07 5.52
N ILE A 218 -0.31 -30.19 6.82
CA ILE A 218 -1.36 -30.35 7.85
C ILE A 218 -1.30 -29.18 8.83
N PHE A 219 -2.44 -28.77 9.33
CA PHE A 219 -2.56 -27.65 10.27
C PHE A 219 -3.59 -27.97 11.35
N ASN A 220 -3.50 -27.27 12.48
CA ASN A 220 -4.50 -27.34 13.53
C ASN A 220 -5.54 -26.22 13.41
N ASP A 221 -6.64 -26.34 14.15
CA ASP A 221 -7.74 -25.37 14.17
C ASP A 221 -7.26 -23.99 14.66
N ASP A 222 -7.81 -22.92 14.07
CA ASP A 222 -7.56 -21.52 14.45
C ASP A 222 -7.86 -21.22 15.95
N ASN A 223 -8.66 -22.07 16.59
CA ASN A 223 -9.00 -21.96 18.00
C ASN A 223 -7.92 -22.47 18.96
N ALA A 224 -6.95 -23.27 18.49
CA ALA A 224 -5.89 -23.81 19.32
C ALA A 224 -5.00 -22.73 19.98
N ASP A 225 -4.33 -23.08 21.08
CA ASP A 225 -3.47 -22.15 21.82
C ASP A 225 -2.26 -21.68 21.00
N LYS A 226 -1.67 -22.61 20.24
CA LYS A 226 -0.59 -22.35 19.27
C LYS A 226 -1.10 -22.70 17.88
N LEU A 227 -0.85 -21.82 16.92
CA LEU A 227 -1.14 -22.09 15.51
C LEU A 227 0.07 -22.82 14.92
N VAL A 228 -0.12 -24.07 14.52
CA VAL A 228 0.96 -24.96 14.08
C VAL A 228 0.63 -25.49 12.70
N LEU A 229 1.60 -25.37 11.81
CA LEU A 229 1.57 -25.90 10.47
C LEU A 229 2.73 -26.89 10.31
N ARG A 230 2.43 -28.07 9.79
CA ARG A 230 3.33 -29.20 9.66
C ARG A 230 3.44 -29.57 8.20
N ILE A 231 4.67 -29.54 7.68
CA ILE A 231 4.96 -29.83 6.28
C ILE A 231 5.87 -31.04 6.21
N ARG A 232 5.50 -31.99 5.36
CA ARG A 232 6.34 -33.13 5.01
C ARG A 232 6.41 -33.28 3.50
N ILE A 233 7.49 -33.90 3.02
CA ILE A 233 7.71 -34.16 1.61
C ILE A 233 7.00 -35.47 1.23
N MET A 234 6.27 -35.46 0.13
CA MET A 234 5.69 -36.65 -0.48
C MET A 234 6.67 -37.22 -1.50
N ASN A 235 7.06 -38.48 -1.33
CA ASN A 235 7.85 -39.20 -2.31
C ASN A 235 6.91 -39.77 -3.40
N ASN A 236 7.05 -39.28 -4.63
CA ASN A 236 6.48 -39.95 -5.80
C ASN A 236 7.35 -41.14 -6.20
N GLU A 237 6.76 -42.34 -6.22
CA GLU A 237 7.47 -43.60 -6.53
C GLU A 237 7.91 -43.69 -8.01
N GLU A 238 7.40 -42.84 -8.90
CA GLU A 238 7.74 -42.88 -10.32
C GLU A 238 9.21 -42.56 -10.62
N ASN A 239 9.91 -41.81 -9.75
CA ASN A 239 11.32 -41.44 -9.97
C ASN A 239 12.34 -42.44 -9.38
N LYS A 240 11.91 -43.53 -8.74
CA LYS A 240 12.86 -44.48 -8.12
C LYS A 240 13.31 -45.62 -9.04
N PHE A 241 12.70 -45.79 -10.22
CA PHE A 241 12.97 -46.93 -11.10
C PHE A 241 13.83 -46.62 -12.34
N GLN A 242 14.36 -45.41 -12.51
CA GLN A 242 15.23 -45.07 -13.66
C GLN A 242 16.70 -44.78 -13.35
N ASP A 243 17.07 -44.47 -12.10
CA ASP A 243 18.45 -44.08 -11.78
C ASP A 243 19.07 -44.98 -10.71
N GLU A 244 19.34 -46.24 -11.06
CA GLU A 244 20.20 -47.11 -10.24
C GLU A 244 21.71 -46.84 -10.44
N ASP A 245 22.11 -45.94 -11.35
CA ASP A 245 23.52 -45.75 -11.72
C ASP A 245 24.11 -44.32 -11.59
N GLU A 246 23.38 -43.32 -11.05
CA GLU A 246 23.98 -42.02 -10.72
C GLU A 246 23.95 -41.73 -9.21
N ALA A 247 25.04 -42.12 -8.54
CA ALA A 247 25.42 -41.64 -7.21
C ALA A 247 25.90 -40.17 -7.30
N VAL A 248 25.04 -39.28 -7.78
CA VAL A 248 25.25 -37.83 -7.80
C VAL A 248 24.15 -37.20 -6.94
N ASP A 249 24.52 -36.88 -5.70
CA ASP A 249 23.83 -35.98 -4.77
C ASP A 249 22.29 -36.02 -4.80
N LYS A 250 21.69 -37.11 -4.30
CA LYS A 250 20.39 -36.99 -3.66
C LYS A 250 20.59 -36.04 -2.48
N MET A 251 20.22 -34.78 -2.66
CA MET A 251 20.22 -33.77 -1.61
C MET A 251 19.62 -34.40 -0.35
N GLU A 252 20.39 -34.44 0.74
CA GLU A 252 19.90 -35.04 1.99
C GLU A 252 18.57 -34.36 2.35
N ASP A 253 17.54 -35.15 2.71
CA ASP A 253 16.17 -34.68 2.94
C ASP A 253 16.13 -33.46 3.91
N ASP A 254 17.07 -33.38 4.84
CA ASP A 254 17.21 -32.27 5.80
C ASP A 254 17.73 -30.97 5.12
N MET A 255 18.69 -31.08 4.20
CA MET A 255 19.14 -29.95 3.38
C MET A 255 18.02 -29.45 2.47
N PHE A 256 17.23 -30.37 1.90
CA PHE A 256 16.08 -30.01 1.08
C PHE A 256 15.00 -29.27 1.90
N LEU A 257 14.68 -29.73 3.12
CA LEU A 257 13.77 -29.03 4.02
C LEU A 257 14.28 -27.64 4.42
N ARG A 258 15.58 -27.47 4.64
CA ARG A 258 16.16 -26.14 4.92
C ARG A 258 16.05 -25.20 3.73
N CYS A 259 16.21 -25.71 2.51
CA CYS A 259 15.99 -24.94 1.29
C CYS A 259 14.52 -24.54 1.13
N ILE A 260 13.59 -25.47 1.38
CA ILE A 260 12.15 -25.18 1.39
C ILE A 260 11.84 -24.12 2.45
N GLU A 261 12.32 -24.28 3.68
CA GLU A 261 12.11 -23.32 4.76
C GLU A 261 12.56 -21.90 4.36
N ALA A 262 13.78 -21.78 3.82
CA ALA A 262 14.32 -20.48 3.40
C ALA A 262 13.47 -19.83 2.29
N ASN A 263 13.12 -20.61 1.26
CA ASN A 263 12.33 -20.18 0.10
C ASN A 263 10.90 -19.81 0.51
N MET A 264 10.21 -20.67 1.26
CA MET A 264 8.86 -20.41 1.76
C MET A 264 8.80 -19.14 2.62
N LEU A 265 9.80 -18.91 3.47
CA LEU A 265 9.80 -17.73 4.33
C LEU A 265 10.09 -16.43 3.55
N SER A 266 10.96 -16.45 2.52
CA SER A 266 11.30 -15.22 1.77
C SER A 266 10.34 -14.92 0.63
N ASP A 267 9.99 -15.92 -0.17
CA ASP A 267 9.42 -15.74 -1.51
C ASP A 267 7.92 -16.05 -1.54
N MET A 268 7.40 -16.83 -0.58
CA MET A 268 5.97 -17.10 -0.53
C MET A 268 5.18 -15.87 -0.09
N THR A 269 4.37 -15.38 -1.02
CA THR A 269 3.45 -14.28 -0.81
C THR A 269 2.06 -14.82 -0.40
N LEU A 270 1.64 -14.51 0.82
CA LEU A 270 0.31 -14.93 1.31
C LEU A 270 -0.76 -14.00 0.74
N GLN A 271 -0.52 -12.70 0.85
CA GLN A 271 -1.43 -11.65 0.41
C GLN A 271 -0.67 -10.35 0.11
N GLY A 272 -1.22 -9.52 -0.77
CA GLY A 272 -0.68 -8.20 -1.09
C GLY A 272 0.07 -8.13 -2.41
N ILE A 273 0.67 -6.97 -2.65
CA ILE A 273 1.46 -6.67 -3.86
C ILE A 273 2.91 -6.52 -3.44
N GLU A 274 3.83 -7.31 -4.00
CA GLU A 274 5.24 -7.38 -3.57
C GLU A 274 5.95 -6.02 -3.41
N ALA A 275 5.67 -5.08 -4.32
CA ALA A 275 6.24 -3.74 -4.30
C ALA A 275 5.74 -2.85 -3.13
N ILE A 276 4.64 -3.23 -2.47
CA ILE A 276 4.01 -2.49 -1.38
C ILE A 276 4.43 -3.10 -0.04
N GLY A 277 5.53 -2.61 0.51
CA GLY A 277 6.08 -3.15 1.75
C GLY A 277 5.22 -2.92 3.00
N LYS A 278 4.58 -1.74 3.12
CA LYS A 278 3.76 -1.38 4.28
C LYS A 278 2.68 -0.36 3.90
N VAL A 279 1.49 -0.53 4.45
CA VAL A 279 0.34 0.35 4.24
C VAL A 279 -0.07 0.98 5.57
N TYR A 280 -0.44 2.25 5.53
CA TYR A 280 -0.93 2.98 6.71
C TYR A 280 -2.31 3.54 6.41
N MET A 281 -3.26 3.21 7.28
CA MET A 281 -4.58 3.84 7.30
C MET A 281 -4.51 5.08 8.19
N HIS A 282 -5.06 6.20 7.72
CA HIS A 282 -5.09 7.44 8.50
C HIS A 282 -6.29 8.30 8.09
N LEU A 283 -6.97 8.87 9.08
CA LEU A 283 -7.97 9.90 8.80
C LEU A 283 -7.26 11.23 8.48
N PRO A 284 -7.59 11.88 7.36
CA PRO A 284 -6.98 13.14 6.97
C PRO A 284 -7.38 14.26 7.94
N GLN A 285 -6.39 14.86 8.61
CA GLN A 285 -6.60 16.01 9.51
C GLN A 285 -6.73 17.32 8.73
N THR A 286 -5.99 17.45 7.63
CA THR A 286 -5.94 18.65 6.78
C THR A 286 -7.05 18.64 5.74
N ASP A 287 -7.73 19.77 5.55
CA ASP A 287 -8.85 19.89 4.61
C ASP A 287 -8.46 19.62 3.15
N SER A 288 -7.21 19.90 2.77
CA SER A 288 -6.68 19.58 1.44
C SER A 288 -6.68 18.08 1.08
N LYS A 289 -6.77 17.21 2.09
CA LYS A 289 -6.85 15.75 1.92
C LYS A 289 -8.25 15.20 2.18
N LYS A 290 -9.19 16.04 2.60
CA LYS A 290 -10.59 15.66 2.76
C LYS A 290 -11.29 15.78 1.42
N ARG A 291 -12.28 14.93 1.21
CA ARG A 291 -13.11 15.00 0.02
C ARG A 291 -14.07 16.17 0.17
N ILE A 292 -14.04 17.11 -0.78
CA ILE A 292 -15.00 18.21 -0.83
C ILE A 292 -16.23 17.77 -1.64
N VAL A 293 -17.40 17.89 -1.04
CA VAL A 293 -18.69 17.57 -1.67
C VAL A 293 -19.59 18.81 -1.62
N ILE A 294 -20.32 19.05 -2.71
CA ILE A 294 -21.32 20.13 -2.79
C ILE A 294 -22.65 19.56 -2.26
N THR A 295 -23.23 20.23 -1.27
CA THR A 295 -24.54 19.85 -0.71
C THR A 295 -25.68 20.25 -1.64
N GLU A 296 -26.89 19.73 -1.39
CA GLU A 296 -28.11 20.15 -2.11
C GLU A 296 -28.39 21.66 -1.94
N THR A 297 -27.90 22.26 -0.86
CA THR A 297 -27.97 23.71 -0.59
C THR A 297 -26.87 24.52 -1.30
N GLY A 298 -25.93 23.87 -1.99
CA GLY A 298 -24.82 24.51 -2.70
C GLY A 298 -23.59 24.82 -1.82
N GLU A 299 -23.54 24.37 -0.57
CA GLU A 299 -22.41 24.57 0.33
C GLU A 299 -21.30 23.53 0.10
N PHE A 300 -20.06 23.93 0.38
CA PHE A 300 -18.93 23.00 0.37
C PHE A 300 -18.82 22.31 1.73
N LYS A 301 -18.93 20.98 1.72
CA LYS A 301 -18.73 20.14 2.90
C LYS A 301 -17.48 19.29 2.74
N ALA A 302 -16.54 19.46 3.66
CA ALA A 302 -15.38 18.59 3.77
C ALA A 302 -15.75 17.30 4.51
N ILE A 303 -15.53 16.16 3.87
CA ILE A 303 -15.79 14.83 4.44
C ILE A 303 -14.46 14.13 4.68
N GLY A 304 -14.22 13.72 5.93
CA GLY A 304 -13.10 12.86 6.29
C GLY A 304 -13.40 11.42 5.91
N GLU A 305 -12.54 10.83 5.11
CA GLU A 305 -12.61 9.43 4.66
C GLU A 305 -11.27 8.73 4.98
N TRP A 306 -11.31 7.42 5.19
CA TRP A 306 -10.13 6.59 5.49
C TRP A 306 -9.20 6.38 4.30
#